data_AF-A0A7V0UDG1-F1
#
_entry.id   AF-A0A7V0UDG1-F1
#
_cell.length_a   1.000
_cell.length_b   1.000
_cell.length_c   1.000
_cell.angle_alpha   90.00
_cell.angle_beta   90.00
_cell.angle_gamma   90.00
#
_symmetry.space_group_name_H-M   'P 1'
#
loop_
_entity.id
_entity.type
_entity.pdbx_description
1 polymer ?
#
loop_
_entity_poly.entity_id
_entity_poly.type
_entity_poly.pdbx_seq_one_letter_code
_entity_poly.pdbx_strand_id
1 'polypeptide(L)'
;MLILIDPPLDGRDLDLGPTVISELVISSKYRGQTLYPISEWPSFVYVSRLLDDEPLTSLFIKPEQIELVAWGMIFPSLEQAQDQAKQFEK
;
A
#
# COMPACT_ATOMS: atom_id res chain seq x y z
N MET A 1 -2.52 -6.55 -4.97
CA MET A 1 -1.87 -5.90 -6.12
C MET A 1 -0.49 -5.44 -5.65
N LEU A 2 0.57 -5.86 -6.32
CA LEU A 2 1.93 -5.39 -6.05
C LEU A 2 2.12 -4.02 -6.72
N ILE A 3 2.66 -3.05 -5.98
CA ILE A 3 2.95 -1.70 -6.47
C ILE A 3 4.39 -1.32 -6.15
N LEU A 4 4.94 -0.46 -6.99
CA LEU A 4 6.20 0.24 -6.74
C LEU A 4 5.90 1.63 -6.18
N ILE A 5 6.66 2.06 -5.19
CA ILE A 5 6.58 3.41 -4.62
C ILE A 5 7.84 4.19 -5.00
N ASP A 6 7.64 5.43 -5.43
CA ASP A 6 8.71 6.38 -5.75
C ASP A 6 8.33 7.78 -5.23
N PRO A 7 9.10 8.38 -4.30
CA PRO A 7 10.32 7.84 -3.69
C PRO A 7 10.03 6.63 -2.78
N PRO A 8 11.02 5.73 -2.58
CA PRO A 8 10.91 4.65 -1.60
C PRO A 8 10.65 5.19 -0.19
N LEU A 9 9.89 4.45 0.61
CA LEU A 9 9.60 4.82 2.00
C LEU A 9 10.74 4.40 2.91
N ASP A 10 11.04 5.24 3.90
CA ASP A 10 11.90 4.89 5.02
C ASP A 10 11.07 4.14 6.08
N GLY A 11 11.45 2.92 6.40
CA GLY A 11 10.76 2.10 7.40
C GLY A 11 10.71 2.75 8.78
N ARG A 12 11.59 3.71 9.08
CA ARG A 12 11.55 4.47 10.34
C ARG A 12 10.31 5.36 10.45
N ASP A 13 9.77 5.82 9.34
CA ASP A 13 8.53 6.61 9.31
C ASP A 13 7.29 5.75 9.65
N LEU A 14 7.47 4.42 9.66
CA LEU A 14 6.42 3.41 9.90
C LEU A 14 6.72 2.52 11.13
N ASP A 15 7.69 2.89 11.98
CA ASP A 15 8.15 2.08 13.13
C ASP A 15 8.70 0.68 12.77
N LEU A 16 9.21 0.50 11.54
CA LEU A 16 9.74 -0.77 11.02
C LEU A 16 11.27 -0.89 11.10
N GLY A 17 11.94 0.10 11.67
CA GLY A 17 13.40 0.16 11.76
C GLY A 17 14.08 0.59 10.46
N PRO A 18 15.42 0.42 10.35
CA PRO A 18 16.21 0.94 9.23
C PRO A 18 16.08 0.04 8.00
N THR A 19 14.92 0.06 7.36
CA THR A 19 14.65 -0.62 6.09
C THR A 19 14.17 0.39 5.05
N VAL A 20 14.49 0.15 3.79
CA VAL A 20 13.94 0.91 2.67
C VAL A 20 12.85 0.07 2.02
N ILE A 21 11.70 0.66 1.73
CA ILE A 21 10.54 -0.03 1.17
C ILE A 21 10.20 0.59 -0.19
N SER A 22 10.53 -0.13 -1.26
CA SER A 22 10.22 0.24 -2.65
C SER A 22 9.00 -0.50 -3.20
N GLU A 23 8.66 -1.65 -2.61
CA GLU A 23 7.55 -2.50 -3.03
C GLU A 23 6.51 -2.65 -1.92
N LEU A 24 5.23 -2.53 -2.29
CA LEU A 24 4.11 -2.79 -1.39
C LEU A 24 3.08 -3.69 -2.03
N VAL A 25 2.46 -4.51 -1.20
CA VAL A 25 1.24 -5.24 -1.54
C VAL A 25 0.06 -4.46 -1.00
N ILE A 26 -0.83 -4.02 -1.89
CA ILE A 26 -2.10 -3.41 -1.51
C ILE A 26 -3.27 -4.35 -1.77
N SER A 27 -4.24 -4.36 -0.85
CA SER A 27 -5.46 -5.16 -0.94
C SER A 27 -6.67 -4.34 -0.54
N SER A 28 -7.83 -4.63 -1.14
CA SER A 28 -9.08 -3.95 -0.84
C SER A 28 -9.47 -4.18 0.62
N LYS A 29 -9.74 -3.11 1.37
CA LYS A 29 -10.17 -3.19 2.77
C LYS A 29 -11.59 -3.73 2.89
N TYR A 30 -12.48 -3.35 1.98
CA TYR A 30 -13.89 -3.72 2.02
C TYR A 30 -14.24 -4.84 1.03
N ARG A 31 -15.13 -5.73 1.46
CA ARG A 31 -15.61 -6.86 0.66
C ARG A 31 -16.35 -6.35 -0.58
N GLY A 32 -16.06 -6.94 -1.74
CA GLY A 32 -16.73 -6.62 -2.99
C GLY A 32 -16.09 -5.47 -3.78
N GLN A 33 -15.10 -4.77 -3.21
CA GLN A 33 -14.28 -3.82 -3.95
C GLN A 33 -13.14 -4.56 -4.67
N THR A 34 -12.80 -4.10 -5.87
CA THR A 34 -11.65 -4.57 -6.65
C THR A 34 -10.67 -3.43 -6.88
N LEU A 35 -9.39 -3.77 -6.99
CA LEU A 35 -8.30 -2.83 -7.34
C LEU A 35 -7.87 -2.94 -8.81
N TYR A 36 -8.42 -3.91 -9.56
CA TYR A 36 -8.11 -4.11 -10.97
C TYR A 36 -9.32 -4.67 -11.73
N PRO A 37 -10.10 -3.82 -12.42
CA PRO A 37 -10.09 -2.35 -12.34
C PRO A 37 -10.56 -1.86 -10.96
N ILE A 38 -10.29 -0.60 -10.60
CA ILE A 38 -10.81 0.00 -9.36
C ILE A 38 -12.33 0.22 -9.49
N SER A 39 -13.11 -0.31 -8.55
CA SER A 39 -14.59 -0.27 -8.61
C SER A 39 -15.23 0.98 -7.99
N GLU A 40 -14.56 1.64 -7.05
CA GLU A 40 -15.11 2.78 -6.29
C GLU A 40 -13.97 3.71 -5.81
N TRP A 41 -14.28 5.01 -5.66
CA TRP A 41 -13.35 6.03 -5.20
C TRP A 41 -13.92 6.82 -4.00
N PRO A 42 -13.11 7.11 -2.95
CA PRO A 42 -11.77 6.57 -2.73
C PRO A 42 -11.78 5.06 -2.46
N SER A 43 -10.77 4.35 -2.96
CA SER A 43 -10.62 2.93 -2.68
C SER A 43 -9.82 2.76 -1.39
N PHE A 44 -10.45 2.18 -0.37
CA PHE A 44 -9.80 1.92 0.91
C PHE A 44 -8.97 0.64 0.83
N VAL A 45 -7.69 0.74 1.20
CA VAL A 45 -6.75 -0.37 1.06
C VAL A 45 -6.01 -0.68 2.35
N TYR A 46 -5.67 -1.94 2.53
CA TYR A 46 -4.60 -2.37 3.41
C TYR A 46 -3.28 -2.28 2.67
N VAL A 47 -2.24 -1.80 3.37
CA VAL A 47 -0.88 -1.64 2.86
C VAL A 47 0.01 -2.62 3.60
N SER A 48 0.58 -3.57 2.88
CA SER A 48 1.48 -4.58 3.44
C SER A 48 2.85 -4.50 2.79
N ARG A 49 3.91 -4.67 3.58
CA ARG A 49 5.27 -4.85 3.06
C ARG A 49 5.55 -6.32 2.79
N LEU A 50 6.50 -6.59 1.91
CA LEU A 50 7.11 -7.91 1.76
C LEU A 50 8.20 -8.10 2.82
N LEU A 51 8.29 -9.31 3.37
CA LEU A 51 9.31 -9.69 4.35
C LEU A 51 10.54 -10.36 3.72
N ASP A 52 10.43 -10.79 2.47
CA ASP A 52 11.50 -11.35 1.65
C ASP A 52 11.24 -11.07 0.16
N ASP A 53 12.24 -11.34 -0.69
CA ASP A 53 12.19 -11.06 -2.12
C ASP A 53 11.61 -12.21 -2.96
N GLU A 54 11.30 -13.37 -2.36
CA GLU A 54 10.81 -14.55 -3.09
C GLU A 54 9.53 -14.22 -3.89
N PRO A 55 8.54 -13.50 -3.34
CA PRO A 55 7.33 -13.12 -4.07
C PRO A 55 7.52 -12.18 -5.25
N LEU A 56 8.70 -11.55 -5.41
CA LEU A 56 9.00 -10.76 -6.60
C LEU A 56 9.32 -11.64 -7.81
N THR A 57 9.79 -12.86 -7.56
CA THR A 57 10.10 -13.86 -8.60
C THR A 57 9.02 -14.93 -8.73
N SER A 58 8.21 -15.12 -7.69
CA SER A 58 7.06 -16.03 -7.65
C SER A 58 5.77 -15.33 -8.05
N LEU A 59 4.82 -16.06 -8.64
CA LEU A 59 3.47 -15.55 -8.94
C LEU A 59 2.51 -15.66 -7.73
N PHE A 60 3.02 -16.08 -6.56
CA PHE A 60 2.24 -16.32 -5.36
C PHE A 60 2.90 -15.68 -4.15
N ILE A 61 2.08 -15.10 -3.28
CA ILE A 61 2.46 -14.53 -1.98
C ILE A 61 1.80 -15.38 -0.89
N LYS A 62 2.58 -15.85 0.09
CA LYS A 62 2.06 -16.54 1.28
C LYS A 62 1.77 -15.53 2.39
N PRO A 63 0.83 -15.82 3.31
CA PRO A 63 0.52 -14.93 4.43
C PRO A 63 1.73 -14.58 5.30
N GLU A 64 2.66 -15.51 5.48
CA GLU A 64 3.87 -15.34 6.30
C GLU A 64 4.93 -14.46 5.63
N GLN A 65 4.75 -14.12 4.35
CA GLN A 65 5.69 -13.31 3.56
C GLN A 65 5.29 -11.83 3.51
N ILE A 66 4.17 -11.47 4.14
CA ILE A 66 3.69 -10.09 4.19
C ILE A 66 3.40 -9.66 5.63
N GLU A 67 3.61 -8.38 5.88
CA GLU A 67 3.23 -7.74 7.13
C GLU A 67 2.40 -6.50 6.84
N LEU A 68 1.25 -6.39 7.50
CA LEU A 68 0.38 -5.21 7.40
C LEU A 68 1.02 -4.04 8.15
N VAL A 69 1.35 -2.96 7.43
CA VAL A 69 2.03 -1.80 8.00
C VAL A 69 1.09 -0.61 8.17
N ALA A 70 0.07 -0.49 7.32
CA ALA A 70 -0.87 0.62 7.36
C ALA A 70 -2.19 0.28 6.65
N TRP A 71 -3.13 1.21 6.74
CA TRP A 71 -4.24 1.31 5.80
C TRP A 71 -4.20 2.68 5.12
N GLY A 72 -4.81 2.79 3.95
CA GLY A 72 -4.80 4.02 3.16
C GLY A 72 -6.00 4.16 2.24
N MET A 73 -5.96 5.22 1.46
CA MET A 73 -6.98 5.55 0.46
C MET A 73 -6.29 5.82 -0.87
N ILE A 74 -6.77 5.20 -1.93
CA ILE A 74 -6.35 5.49 -3.30
C ILE A 74 -7.39 6.42 -3.91
N PHE A 75 -6.92 7.43 -4.62
CA PHE A 75 -7.72 8.41 -5.33
C PHE A 75 -7.42 8.34 -6.84
N PRO A 76 -8.36 8.78 -7.70
CA PRO A 76 -8.15 8.79 -9.15
C PRO A 76 -7.12 9.84 -9.60
N SER A 77 -6.78 10.81 -8.75
CA SER A 77 -5.73 11.80 -9.03
C SER A 77 -4.92 12.17 -7.79
N LEU A 78 -3.70 12.66 -8.02
CA LEU A 78 -2.83 13.21 -6.98
C LEU A 78 -3.46 14.43 -6.29
N GLU A 79 -4.12 15.31 -7.05
CA GLU A 79 -4.80 16.49 -6.53
C GLU A 79 -5.83 16.13 -5.46
N GLN A 80 -6.69 15.13 -5.74
CA GLN A 80 -7.69 14.68 -4.77
C GLN A 80 -7.05 14.04 -3.54
N ALA A 81 -5.96 13.29 -3.71
CA ALA A 81 -5.22 12.73 -2.60
C ALA A 81 -4.63 13.83 -1.69
N GLN A 82 -4.06 14.89 -2.29
CA GLN A 82 -3.50 16.02 -1.57
C GLN A 82 -4.57 16.83 -0.83
N ASP A 83 -5.72 17.07 -1.46
CA ASP A 83 -6.82 17.78 -0.82
C ASP A 83 -7.40 17.02 0.37
N GLN A 84 -7.43 15.68 0.29
CA GLN A 84 -7.78 14.85 1.42
C GLN A 84 -6.70 14.87 2.52
N ALA A 85 -5.42 14.83 2.15
CA ALA A 85 -4.30 14.82 3.11
C ALA A 85 -4.27 16.09 3.97
N LYS A 86 -4.53 17.26 3.37
CA LYS A 86 -4.62 18.56 4.08
C LYS A 86 -5.64 18.55 5.22
N GLN A 87 -6.67 17.70 5.17
CA GLN A 87 -7.67 17.60 6.24
C GLN A 87 -7.11 16.96 7.53
N PHE A 88 -5.99 16.24 7.42
CA PHE A 88 -5.33 15.53 8.53
C PHE A 88 -4.06 16.23 9.03
N GLU A 89 -3.57 17.26 8.32
CA GLU A 89 -2.51 18.15 8.80
C GLU A 89 -3.08 19.11 9.87
N LYS A 90 -3.10 18.64 11.12
CA LYS A 90 -3.40 19.46 12.30
C LYS A 90 -2.14 19.72 13.13
#